data_AF-X1SH91-F1
#
_entry.id   AF-X1SH91-F1
#
_cell.length_a   1.000
_cell.length_b   1.000
_cell.length_c   1.000
_cell.angle_alpha   90.00
_cell.angle_beta   90.00
_cell.angle_gamma   90.00
#
_symmetry.space_group_name_H-M   'P 1'
#
loop_
_entity.id
_entity.type
_entity.pdbx_description
1 polymer ?
#
loop_
_entity_poly.entity_id
_entity_poly.type
_entity_poly.pdbx_seq_one_letter_code
_entity_poly.pdbx_strand_id
1 'polypeptide(L)'
;MAIIHEYRASGPLTTTLLAVVALDDAVAVIAFAIAFGICQPLVSGAGGISFYQMLGVPFLHIAEAIAIGILFGFALIYIAKLAKTPDLLLVIVFGMIMLCDGVAELLGISAILANMVAGFIVMNKARKREMFLVVERIENVIYA
;
A
#
# COMPACT_ATOMS: atom_id res chain seq x y z
N MET A 1 0.43 14.16 11.79
CA MET A 1 1.86 14.44 11.57
C MET A 1 2.21 15.91 11.79
N ALA A 2 1.45 16.87 11.23
CA ALA A 2 1.73 18.31 11.31
C ALA A 2 2.03 18.84 12.73
N ILE A 3 1.17 18.58 13.72
CA ILE A 3 1.39 19.06 15.11
C ILE A 3 2.65 18.44 15.73
N ILE A 4 2.91 17.15 15.46
CA ILE A 4 4.11 16.46 15.95
C ILE A 4 5.37 17.11 15.35
N HIS A 5 5.32 17.44 14.05
CA HIS A 5 6.44 18.09 13.35
C HIS A 5 6.67 19.53 13.83
N GLU A 6 5.59 20.32 13.95
CA GLU A 6 5.62 21.74 14.34
C GLU A 6 6.18 21.92 15.76
N TYR A 7 5.68 21.13 16.71
CA TYR A 7 6.17 21.15 18.10
C TYR A 7 7.43 20.31 18.31
N ARG A 8 7.96 19.67 17.26
CA ARG A 8 9.08 18.70 17.33
C ARG A 8 8.88 17.68 18.45
N ALA A 9 7.64 17.27 18.66
CA ALA A 9 7.25 16.40 19.76
C ALA A 9 7.93 15.04 19.59
N SER A 10 8.71 14.62 20.57
CA SER A 10 9.43 13.34 20.55
C SER A 10 9.38 12.68 21.92
N GLY A 11 9.33 11.35 21.93
CA GLY A 11 9.22 10.56 23.15
C GLY A 11 8.52 9.22 22.92
N PRO A 12 8.53 8.33 23.92
CA PRO A 12 7.99 6.98 23.81
C PRO A 12 6.50 6.96 23.44
N LEU A 13 5.70 7.91 23.97
CA LEU A 13 4.29 8.02 23.63
C LEU A 13 4.07 8.38 22.16
N THR A 14 4.73 9.44 21.67
CA THR A 14 4.59 9.91 20.28
C THR A 14 5.04 8.85 19.29
N THR A 15 6.18 8.20 19.51
CA THR A 15 6.68 7.14 18.64
C THR A 15 5.75 5.93 18.61
N THR A 16 5.21 5.53 19.78
CA THR A 16 4.27 4.40 19.87
C THR A 16 2.96 4.72 19.14
N LEU A 17 2.40 5.91 19.36
CA LEU A 17 1.17 6.33 18.68
C LEU A 17 1.36 6.41 17.16
N LEU A 18 2.50 6.92 16.68
CA LEU A 18 2.78 7.02 15.25
C LEU A 18 2.92 5.64 14.59
N ALA A 19 3.53 4.69 15.29
CA ALA A 19 3.60 3.30 14.84
C ALA A 19 2.22 2.61 14.83
N VAL A 20 1.42 2.80 15.87
CA VAL A 20 0.07 2.21 15.97
C VAL A 20 -0.84 2.75 14.88
N VAL A 21 -0.86 4.07 14.65
CA VAL A 21 -1.69 4.70 13.60
C VAL A 21 -1.29 4.19 12.21
N ALA A 22 0.01 4.03 11.93
CA ALA A 22 0.46 3.49 10.66
C ALA A 22 0.08 2.01 10.46
N LEU A 23 0.07 1.22 11.55
CA LEU A 23 -0.34 -0.18 11.51
C LEU A 23 -1.86 -0.33 11.32
N ASP A 24 -2.65 0.56 11.93
CA ASP A 24 -4.12 0.51 11.93
C ASP A 24 -4.69 0.54 10.52
N ASP A 25 -4.15 1.38 9.63
CA ASP A 25 -4.60 1.49 8.25
C ASP A 25 -4.44 0.17 7.48
N ALA A 26 -3.30 -0.52 7.64
CA ALA A 26 -3.07 -1.82 7.01
C ALA A 26 -3.99 -2.91 7.59
N VAL A 27 -4.20 -2.90 8.92
CA VAL A 27 -5.09 -3.85 9.60
C VAL A 27 -6.54 -3.63 9.15
N ALA A 28 -6.98 -2.39 9.03
CA ALA A 28 -8.32 -2.03 8.57
C ALA A 28 -8.58 -2.53 7.15
N VAL A 29 -7.64 -2.32 6.22
CA VAL A 29 -7.76 -2.82 4.84
C VAL A 29 -7.84 -4.35 4.78
N ILE A 30 -7.01 -5.06 5.56
CA ILE A 30 -7.03 -6.52 5.62
C ILE A 30 -8.34 -7.03 6.23
N ALA A 31 -8.79 -6.44 7.35
CA ALA A 31 -10.03 -6.80 8.01
C ALA A 31 -11.24 -6.55 7.09
N PHE A 32 -11.26 -5.44 6.36
CA PHE A 32 -12.28 -5.13 5.37
C PHE A 32 -12.29 -6.18 4.24
N ALA A 33 -11.13 -6.56 3.71
CA ALA A 33 -11.03 -7.57 2.66
C ALA A 33 -11.58 -8.93 3.11
N ILE A 34 -11.27 -9.35 4.34
CA ILE A 34 -11.80 -10.59 4.93
C ILE A 34 -13.32 -10.49 5.11
N ALA A 35 -13.80 -9.41 5.72
CA ALA A 35 -15.23 -9.21 5.97
C ALA A 35 -16.02 -9.18 4.65
N PHE A 36 -15.53 -8.47 3.64
CA PHE A 36 -16.14 -8.40 2.33
C PHE A 36 -16.18 -9.77 1.64
N GLY A 37 -15.07 -10.51 1.67
CA GLY A 37 -14.99 -11.85 1.10
C GLY A 37 -15.89 -12.88 1.81
N ILE A 38 -16.18 -12.70 3.10
CA ILE A 38 -17.19 -13.48 3.81
C ILE A 38 -18.59 -13.04 3.39
N CYS A 39 -18.89 -11.74 3.43
CA CYS A 39 -20.23 -11.20 3.16
C CYS A 39 -20.72 -11.45 1.73
N GLN A 40 -19.82 -11.40 0.72
CA GLN A 40 -20.19 -11.48 -0.68
C GLN A 40 -20.87 -12.84 -1.04
N PRO A 41 -20.37 -14.00 -0.60
CA PRO A 41 -21.08 -15.29 -0.70
C PRO A 41 -22.40 -15.35 0.05
N LEU A 42 -22.53 -14.72 1.23
CA LEU A 42 -23.78 -14.72 2.00
C LEU A 42 -24.89 -13.94 1.30
N VAL A 43 -24.56 -12.80 0.69
CA VAL A 43 -25.53 -11.92 0.02
C VAL A 43 -25.92 -12.46 -1.36
N SER A 44 -25.02 -13.15 -2.05
CA SER A 44 -25.25 -13.66 -3.41
C SER A 44 -26.13 -14.92 -3.47
N GLY A 45 -26.50 -15.51 -2.32
CA GLY A 45 -27.52 -16.57 -2.24
C GLY A 45 -27.13 -17.89 -2.93
N ALA A 46 -25.85 -18.10 -3.26
CA ALA A 46 -25.38 -19.31 -3.90
C ALA A 46 -25.49 -20.50 -2.92
N GLY A 47 -26.40 -21.43 -3.21
CA GLY A 47 -26.64 -22.64 -2.42
C GLY A 47 -25.38 -23.52 -2.37
N GLY A 48 -24.65 -23.43 -1.25
CA GLY A 48 -23.44 -24.21 -0.99
C GLY A 48 -22.32 -23.36 -0.41
N ILE A 49 -22.53 -22.77 0.76
CA ILE A 49 -21.49 -22.01 1.46
C ILE A 49 -20.44 -23.01 1.97
N SER A 50 -19.33 -23.13 1.24
CA SER A 50 -18.17 -23.92 1.67
C SER A 50 -17.28 -23.08 2.59
N PHE A 51 -16.73 -23.69 3.65
CA PHE A 51 -15.72 -23.06 4.52
C PHE A 51 -14.52 -22.54 3.71
N TYR A 52 -14.21 -23.19 2.59
CA TYR A 52 -13.16 -22.74 1.66
C TYR A 52 -13.52 -21.42 0.96
N GLN A 53 -14.78 -21.19 0.59
CA GLN A 53 -15.20 -19.91 0.01
C GLN A 53 -15.20 -18.78 1.02
N MET A 54 -15.55 -19.06 2.29
CA MET A 54 -15.60 -18.05 3.33
C MET A 54 -14.22 -17.58 3.81
N LEU A 55 -13.23 -18.48 3.89
CA LEU A 55 -11.90 -18.13 4.41
C LEU A 55 -10.80 -18.29 3.36
N GLY A 56 -10.82 -19.32 2.52
CA GLY A 56 -9.77 -19.54 1.53
C GLY A 56 -9.68 -18.42 0.49
N VAL A 57 -10.82 -18.00 -0.05
CA VAL A 57 -10.88 -16.96 -1.10
C VAL A 57 -10.39 -15.58 -0.62
N PRO A 58 -10.86 -15.01 0.52
CA PRO A 58 -10.34 -13.73 0.99
C PRO A 58 -8.84 -13.76 1.31
N PHE A 59 -8.34 -14.87 1.88
CA PHE A 59 -6.89 -15.02 2.14
C PHE A 59 -6.08 -15.06 0.84
N LEU A 60 -6.58 -15.71 -0.22
CA LEU A 60 -5.95 -15.69 -1.54
C LEU A 60 -5.91 -14.27 -2.11
N HIS A 61 -6.98 -13.50 -2.04
CA HIS A 61 -6.99 -12.12 -2.52
C HIS A 61 -5.96 -11.23 -1.81
N ILE A 62 -5.78 -11.40 -0.50
CA ILE A 62 -4.74 -10.70 0.27
C ILE A 62 -3.35 -11.14 -0.20
N ALA A 63 -3.14 -12.45 -0.36
CA ALA A 63 -1.85 -13.00 -0.81
C ALA A 63 -1.49 -12.53 -2.22
N GLU A 64 -2.45 -12.47 -3.15
CA GLU A 64 -2.29 -11.97 -4.51
C GLU A 64 -1.93 -10.48 -4.52
N ALA A 65 -2.63 -9.66 -3.73
CA ALA A 65 -2.31 -8.24 -3.58
C ALA A 65 -0.90 -8.02 -3.01
N ILE A 66 -0.50 -8.81 -2.00
CA ILE A 66 0.87 -8.77 -1.45
C ILE A 66 1.89 -9.18 -2.54
N ALA A 67 1.62 -10.25 -3.29
CA ALA A 67 2.53 -10.72 -4.33
C ALA A 67 2.74 -9.67 -5.43
N ILE A 68 1.67 -9.04 -5.90
CA ILE A 68 1.74 -7.95 -6.87
C ILE A 68 2.46 -6.73 -6.29
N GLY A 69 2.16 -6.34 -5.05
CA GLY A 69 2.87 -5.25 -4.38
C GLY A 69 4.37 -5.50 -4.25
N ILE A 70 4.79 -6.73 -3.93
CA ILE A 70 6.20 -7.13 -3.88
C ILE A 70 6.84 -6.99 -5.27
N LEU A 71 6.19 -7.53 -6.31
CA LEU A 71 6.67 -7.45 -7.69
C LEU A 71 6.89 -6.00 -8.12
N PHE A 72 5.88 -5.14 -7.90
CA PHE A 72 5.92 -3.72 -8.25
C PHE A 72 6.91 -2.93 -7.41
N GLY A 73 7.05 -3.23 -6.12
CA GLY A 73 8.04 -2.62 -5.25
C GLY A 73 9.47 -2.87 -5.73
N PHE A 74 9.79 -4.12 -6.09
CA PHE A 74 11.10 -4.45 -6.67
C PHE A 74 11.31 -3.85 -8.06
N ALA A 75 10.26 -3.86 -8.90
CA ALA A 75 10.31 -3.21 -10.21
C ALA A 75 10.61 -1.72 -10.09
N LEU A 76 9.93 -1.02 -9.17
CA LEU A 76 10.16 0.40 -8.91
C LEU A 76 11.59 0.65 -8.41
N ILE A 77 12.12 -0.16 -7.49
CA ILE A 77 13.52 -0.04 -7.03
C ILE A 77 14.51 -0.17 -8.21
N TYR A 78 14.23 -1.06 -9.16
CA TYR A 78 15.10 -1.27 -10.31
C TYR A 78 15.00 -0.11 -11.32
N ILE A 79 13.78 0.28 -11.68
CA ILE A 79 13.50 1.34 -12.66
C ILE A 79 13.93 2.72 -12.13
N ALA A 80 13.79 2.97 -10.83
CA ALA A 80 14.23 4.21 -10.19
C ALA A 80 15.72 4.49 -10.37
N LYS A 81 16.55 3.47 -10.63
CA LYS A 81 17.99 3.65 -10.93
C LYS A 81 18.23 4.35 -12.27
N LEU A 82 17.26 4.34 -13.18
CA LEU A 82 17.35 5.05 -14.46
C LEU A 82 17.08 6.55 -14.29
N ALA A 83 16.46 6.96 -13.18
CA ALA A 83 16.18 8.36 -12.91
C ALA A 83 17.49 9.12 -12.64
N LYS A 84 17.80 10.10 -13.49
CA LYS A 84 18.96 10.99 -13.33
C LYS A 84 18.61 12.31 -12.63
N THR A 85 17.32 12.65 -12.58
CA THR A 85 16.81 13.89 -11.99
C THR A 85 15.65 13.58 -11.03
N PRO A 86 15.44 14.42 -10.00
CA PRO A 86 14.33 14.24 -9.06
C PRO A 86 12.96 14.31 -9.75
N ASP A 87 12.80 15.15 -10.77
CA ASP A 87 11.54 15.27 -11.52
C ASP A 87 11.24 13.99 -12.31
N LEU A 88 12.26 13.37 -12.93
CA LEU A 88 12.08 12.09 -13.61
C LEU A 88 11.79 10.96 -12.62
N LEU A 89 12.41 11.00 -11.43
CA LEU A 89 12.11 10.05 -10.36
C LEU A 89 10.65 10.17 -9.93
N LEU A 90 10.10 11.38 -9.86
CA LEU A 90 8.70 11.63 -9.52
C LEU A 90 7.76 10.97 -10.52
N VAL A 91 8.02 11.21 -11.81
CA VAL A 91 7.23 10.64 -12.91
C VAL A 91 7.29 9.12 -12.88
N ILE A 92 8.46 8.54 -12.60
CA ILE A 92 8.62 7.08 -12.46
C ILE A 92 7.82 6.54 -11.28
N VAL A 93 7.94 7.15 -10.10
CA VAL A 93 7.22 6.69 -8.89
C VAL A 93 5.72 6.80 -9.11
N PHE A 94 5.23 7.96 -9.56
CA PHE A 94 3.81 8.18 -9.82
C PHE A 94 3.27 7.25 -10.93
N GLY A 95 4.02 7.10 -12.02
CA GLY A 95 3.67 6.19 -13.10
C GLY A 95 3.60 4.74 -12.64
N MET A 96 4.51 4.30 -11.76
CA MET A 96 4.49 2.96 -11.19
C MET A 96 3.33 2.74 -10.23
N ILE A 97 2.93 3.75 -9.44
CA ILE A 97 1.73 3.69 -8.60
C ILE A 97 0.48 3.53 -9.48
N MET A 98 0.34 4.35 -10.51
CA MET A 98 -0.78 4.27 -11.46
C MET A 98 -0.80 2.94 -12.23
N LEU A 99 0.37 2.41 -12.60
CA LEU A 99 0.47 1.11 -13.28
C LEU A 99 0.11 -0.03 -12.34
N CYS A 100 0.57 0.01 -11.08
CA CYS A 100 0.21 -0.96 -10.05
C CYS A 100 -1.30 -0.96 -9.81
N ASP A 101 -1.90 0.24 -9.71
CA ASP A 101 -3.34 0.43 -9.54
C ASP A 101 -4.13 -0.16 -10.71
N GLY A 102 -3.78 0.19 -11.94
CA GLY A 102 -4.44 -0.35 -13.13
C GLY A 102 -4.28 -1.86 -13.30
N VAL A 103 -3.11 -2.43 -13.00
CA VAL A 103 -2.91 -3.88 -13.03
C VAL A 103 -3.70 -4.57 -11.93
N ALA A 104 -3.76 -3.99 -10.73
CA ALA A 104 -4.55 -4.52 -9.63
C ALA A 104 -6.05 -4.55 -9.97
N GLU A 105 -6.56 -3.49 -10.57
CA GLU A 105 -7.96 -3.41 -10.99
C GLU A 105 -8.28 -4.42 -12.11
N LEU A 106 -7.40 -4.58 -13.11
CA LEU A 106 -7.55 -5.58 -14.16
C LEU A 106 -7.57 -7.02 -13.63
N LEU A 107 -6.83 -7.30 -12.56
CA LEU A 107 -6.80 -8.61 -11.90
C LEU A 107 -7.89 -8.78 -10.83
N GLY A 108 -8.66 -7.73 -10.52
CA GLY A 108 -9.68 -7.75 -9.48
C GLY A 108 -9.14 -7.89 -8.06
N ILE A 109 -7.90 -7.45 -7.81
CA ILE A 109 -7.24 -7.49 -6.50
C ILE A 109 -7.24 -6.11 -5.84
N SER A 110 -6.95 -6.06 -4.54
CA SER A 110 -6.92 -4.79 -3.79
C SER A 110 -5.73 -3.92 -4.21
N ALA A 111 -6.02 -2.87 -4.97
CA ALA A 111 -5.02 -1.91 -5.43
C ALA A 111 -4.37 -1.10 -4.29
N ILE A 112 -5.15 -0.77 -3.26
CA ILE A 112 -4.66 -0.08 -2.06
C ILE A 112 -3.61 -0.96 -1.36
N LEU A 113 -3.94 -2.22 -1.10
CA LEU A 113 -3.04 -3.14 -0.41
C LEU A 113 -1.77 -3.42 -1.24
N ALA A 114 -1.91 -3.60 -2.55
CA ALA A 114 -0.76 -3.78 -3.44
C ALA A 114 0.20 -2.57 -3.41
N ASN A 115 -0.34 -1.35 -3.48
CA ASN A 115 0.45 -0.11 -3.42
C ASN A 115 1.10 0.11 -2.04
N MET A 116 0.41 -0.21 -0.93
CA MET A 116 1.00 -0.16 0.42
C MET A 116 2.19 -1.13 0.54
N VAL A 117 2.07 -2.35 0.02
CA VAL A 117 3.15 -3.34 0.02
C VAL A 117 4.32 -2.88 -0.85
N ALA A 118 4.05 -2.32 -2.03
CA ALA A 118 5.09 -1.76 -2.89
C ALA A 118 5.88 -0.64 -2.18
N GLY A 119 5.18 0.29 -1.54
CA GLY A 119 5.78 1.35 -0.73
C GLY A 119 6.60 0.80 0.45
N PHE A 120 6.09 -0.21 1.14
CA PHE A 120 6.81 -0.89 2.23
C PHE A 120 8.12 -1.51 1.74
N ILE A 121 8.12 -2.21 0.61
CA ILE A 121 9.33 -2.80 0.01
C ILE A 121 10.33 -1.71 -0.37
N VAL A 122 9.88 -0.64 -1.01
CA VAL A 122 10.73 0.48 -1.41
C VAL A 122 11.39 1.12 -0.18
N MET A 123 10.63 1.43 0.86
CA MET A 123 11.17 2.08 2.06
C MET A 123 12.16 1.20 2.83
N ASN A 124 11.95 -0.11 2.87
CA ASN A 124 12.82 -1.03 3.61
C ASN A 124 14.04 -1.50 2.80
N LYS A 125 13.96 -1.52 1.46
CA LYS A 125 15.00 -2.11 0.60
C LYS A 125 15.77 -1.09 -0.23
N ALA A 126 15.19 0.08 -0.53
CA ALA A 126 15.91 1.11 -1.25
C ALA A 126 17.05 1.69 -0.39
N ARG A 127 18.26 1.72 -0.94
CA ARG A 127 19.42 2.33 -0.26
C ARG A 127 19.31 3.85 -0.12
N LYS A 128 18.50 4.49 -0.95
CA LYS A 128 18.37 5.94 -1.01
C LYS A 128 16.93 6.35 -0.72
N ARG A 129 16.77 7.35 0.16
CA ARG A 129 15.47 7.97 0.48
C ARG A 129 14.99 8.99 -0.57
N GLU A 130 15.72 9.12 -1.69
CA GLU A 130 15.39 10.05 -2.79
C GLU A 130 13.97 9.84 -3.33
N MET A 131 13.52 8.58 -3.42
CA MET A 131 12.14 8.25 -3.85
C MET A 131 11.08 8.81 -2.91
N PHE A 132 11.31 8.78 -1.61
CA PHE A 132 10.37 9.27 -0.61
C PHE A 132 10.29 10.80 -0.62
N LEU A 133 11.44 11.48 -0.66
CA LEU A 133 11.52 12.95 -0.67
C LEU A 133 10.80 13.57 -1.87
N VAL A 134 10.80 12.85 -2.99
CA VAL A 134 10.15 13.29 -4.22
C VAL A 134 8.62 13.16 -4.10
N VAL A 135 8.11 12.10 -3.47
CA VAL A 135 6.67 11.98 -3.16
C VAL A 135 6.22 13.03 -2.15
N GLU A 136 7.03 13.32 -1.13
CA GLU A 136 6.74 14.34 -0.10
C GLU A 136 6.55 15.74 -0.72
N ARG A 137 7.20 16.05 -1.84
CA ARG A 137 6.93 17.30 -2.59
C ARG A 137 5.51 17.39 -3.11
N ILE A 138 4.93 16.29 -3.61
CA ILE A 138 3.53 16.28 -4.06
C ILE A 138 2.60 16.35 -2.85
N GLU A 139 2.90 15.60 -1.78
CA GLU A 139 2.10 15.61 -0.55
C GLU A 139 1.89 17.04 -0.05
N ASN A 140 2.98 17.81 0.07
CA ASN A 140 2.91 19.20 0.52
C ASN A 140 2.03 20.10 -0.36
N VAL A 141 1.90 19.80 -1.66
CA VAL A 141 1.01 20.57 -2.56
C VAL A 141 -0.45 20.15 -2.40
N ILE A 142 -0.73 18.87 -2.14
CA ILE A 142 -2.10 18.36 -1.96
C ILE A 142 -2.69 18.81 -0.61
N TYR A 143 -1.87 18.88 0.43
CA TYR A 143 -2.28 19.25 1.78
C TYR A 143 -2.03 20.72 2.15
N ALA A 144 -1.53 21.54 1.22
CA ALA A 144 -1.46 23.00 1.36
C ALA A 144 -2.83 23.66 1.14
#